data_AF-A0A1L7GIS1-F1
#
_entry.id   AF-A0A1L7GIS1-F1
#
_cell.length_a   1.000
_cell.length_b   1.000
_cell.length_c   1.000
_cell.angle_alpha   90.00
_cell.angle_beta   90.00
_cell.angle_gamma   90.00
#
_symmetry.space_group_name_H-M   'P 1'
#
loop_
_entity.id
_entity.type
_entity.pdbx_description
1 polymer ?
#
loop_
_entity_poly.entity_id
_entity_poly.type
_entity_poly.pdbx_seq_one_letter_code
_entity_poly.pdbx_strand_id
1 'polypeptide(L)'
;MKLSRAASWFLLAFGVWTWFIWVSFVRNLWKNGSGLAFDTAGDPTAYFWVHLTLAVTSFLLGTAVGVIGLRGVLALRRASRSGDSGGAA
;
A
#
# COMPACT_ATOMS: atom_id res chain seq x y z
N MET A 1 -1.80 -16.69 -15.30
CA MET A 1 -0.46 -17.04 -14.77
C MET A 1 -0.50 -17.05 -13.25
N LYS A 2 0.05 -18.06 -12.55
CA LYS A 2 0.09 -18.08 -11.08
C LYS A 2 1.26 -17.21 -10.61
N LEU A 3 1.02 -16.32 -9.65
CA LEU A 3 2.07 -15.49 -9.07
C LEU A 3 3.00 -16.38 -8.22
N SER A 4 4.33 -16.20 -8.35
CA SER A 4 5.28 -16.98 -7.55
C SER A 4 5.20 -16.63 -6.06
N ARG A 5 5.74 -17.51 -5.19
CA ARG A 5 5.81 -17.26 -3.73
C ARG A 5 6.56 -15.97 -3.42
N ALA A 6 7.72 -15.77 -4.05
CA ALA A 6 8.53 -14.57 -3.88
C ALA A 6 7.79 -13.32 -4.35
N ALA A 7 7.15 -13.36 -5.52
CA ALA A 7 6.39 -12.23 -6.05
C ALA A 7 5.20 -11.86 -5.16
N SER A 8 4.48 -12.83 -4.60
CA SER A 8 3.34 -12.57 -3.70
C SER A 8 3.77 -11.83 -2.43
N TRP A 9 4.88 -12.28 -1.82
CA TRP A 9 5.46 -11.61 -0.66
C TRP A 9 6.01 -10.23 -1.00
N PHE A 10 6.65 -10.09 -2.16
CA PHE A 10 7.13 -8.79 -2.65
C PHE A 10 5.97 -7.79 -2.81
N LEU A 11 4.87 -8.17 -3.47
CA LEU A 11 3.71 -7.29 -3.64
C LEU A 11 3.07 -6.90 -2.30
N LEU A 12 2.99 -7.85 -1.36
CA LEU A 12 2.47 -7.58 -0.02
C LEU A 12 3.36 -6.58 0.73
N ALA A 13 4.67 -6.84 0.78
CA ALA A 13 5.64 -5.95 1.42
C ALA A 13 5.66 -4.56 0.77
N PHE A 14 5.58 -4.52 -0.57
CA PHE A 14 5.51 -3.27 -1.32
C PHE A 14 4.23 -2.48 -1.00
N GLY A 15 3.07 -3.14 -0.91
CA GLY A 15 1.83 -2.49 -0.49
C GLY A 15 1.91 -1.90 0.92
N VAL A 16 2.47 -2.64 1.87
CA VAL A 16 2.70 -2.17 3.24
C VAL A 16 3.66 -0.98 3.28
N TRP A 17 4.78 -1.06 2.57
CA TRP A 17 5.73 0.05 2.44
C TRP A 17 5.08 1.29 1.83
N THR A 18 4.26 1.10 0.80
CA THR A 18 3.50 2.16 0.14
C THR A 18 2.57 2.88 1.13
N TRP A 19 1.92 2.15 2.04
CA TRP A 19 1.15 2.77 3.12
C TRP A 19 2.00 3.67 4.00
N PHE A 20 3.18 3.19 4.44
CA PHE A 20 4.08 4.00 5.28
C PHE A 20 4.49 5.31 4.60
N ILE A 21 4.84 5.27 3.31
CA ILE A 21 5.20 6.46 2.53
C ILE A 21 4.04 7.46 2.50
N TRP A 22 2.86 7.03 2.05
CA TRP A 22 1.74 7.94 1.80
C TRP A 22 1.11 8.47 3.09
N VAL A 23 0.98 7.65 4.13
CA VAL A 23 0.49 8.11 5.43
C VAL A 23 1.45 9.15 6.04
N SER A 24 2.76 8.90 5.96
CA SER A 24 3.77 9.85 6.45
C SER A 24 3.75 11.14 5.64
N PHE A 25 3.63 11.04 4.32
CA PHE A 25 3.52 12.19 3.42
C PHE A 25 2.28 13.04 3.72
N VAL A 26 1.09 12.44 3.84
CA VAL A 26 -0.15 13.16 4.17
C VAL A 26 -0.05 13.83 5.54
N ARG A 27 0.53 13.15 6.54
CA ARG A 27 0.79 13.75 7.85
C ARG A 27 1.73 14.96 7.76
N ASN A 28 2.74 14.90 6.90
CA ASN A 28 3.66 16.01 6.67
C ASN A 28 2.99 17.17 5.90
N LEU A 29 2.15 16.84 4.91
CA LEU A 29 1.36 17.80 4.15
C LEU A 29 0.42 18.59 5.08
N TRP A 30 -0.28 17.89 5.98
CA TRP A 30 -1.18 18.50 6.95
C TRP A 30 -0.47 19.37 8.00
N LYS A 31 0.77 19.03 8.34
CA LYS A 31 1.63 19.83 9.21
C LYS A 31 2.28 21.03 8.51
N ASN A 32 1.94 21.26 7.24
CA ASN A 32 2.57 22.26 6.40
C ASN A 32 4.09 22.11 6.32
N GLY A 33 4.62 20.88 6.25
CA GLY A 33 6.07 20.64 6.30
C GLY A 33 6.86 21.28 5.17
N SER A 34 6.23 21.63 4.05
CA SER A 34 6.83 22.38 2.94
C SER A 34 6.63 23.90 3.02
N GLY A 35 5.74 24.37 3.90
CA GLY A 35 5.29 25.78 3.94
C GLY A 35 4.33 26.19 2.83
N LEU A 36 3.96 25.27 1.91
CA LEU A 36 3.13 25.56 0.73
C LEU A 36 1.68 25.07 0.86
N ALA A 37 1.38 24.25 1.86
CA ALA A 37 0.08 23.57 1.98
C ALA A 37 -1.04 24.52 2.42
N PHE A 38 -0.71 25.51 3.24
CA PHE A 38 -1.66 26.50 3.75
C PHE A 38 -1.10 27.90 3.53
N ASP A 39 -1.97 28.84 3.21
CA ASP A 39 -1.62 30.24 3.06
C ASP A 39 -1.57 30.99 4.42
N THR A 40 -1.41 32.31 4.39
CA THR A 40 -1.33 33.14 5.60
C THR A 40 -2.65 33.26 6.36
N ALA A 41 -3.79 32.98 5.72
CA ALA A 41 -5.10 32.89 6.37
C ALA A 41 -5.34 31.49 6.95
N GLY A 42 -4.53 30.50 6.58
CA GLY A 42 -4.66 29.10 6.96
C GLY A 42 -5.52 28.29 5.99
N ASP A 43 -5.87 28.84 4.83
CA ASP A 43 -6.67 28.16 3.82
C ASP A 43 -5.81 27.18 3.00
N PRO A 44 -6.36 25.99 2.64
CA PRO A 44 -5.63 25.02 1.86
C PRO A 44 -5.40 25.51 0.43
N THR A 45 -4.14 25.47 -0.01
CA THR A 45 -3.76 25.95 -1.34
C THR A 45 -4.02 24.91 -2.43
N ALA A 46 -3.87 25.30 -3.71
CA ALA A 46 -3.86 24.35 -4.82
C ALA A 46 -2.78 23.27 -4.67
N TYR A 47 -1.61 23.62 -4.11
CA TYR A 47 -0.54 22.67 -3.82
C TYR A 47 -1.04 21.56 -2.89
N PHE A 48 -1.77 21.91 -1.83
CA PHE A 48 -2.36 20.94 -0.91
C PHE A 48 -3.31 19.99 -1.62
N TRP A 49 -4.25 20.51 -2.41
CA TRP A 49 -5.26 19.67 -3.07
C TRP A 49 -4.67 18.72 -4.12
N VAL A 50 -3.71 19.21 -4.92
CA VAL A 50 -3.02 18.37 -5.91
C VAL A 50 -2.28 17.24 -5.22
N HIS A 51 -1.49 17.54 -4.19
CA HIS A 51 -0.69 16.52 -3.51
C HIS A 51 -1.54 15.57 -2.67
N LEU A 52 -2.60 16.05 -2.04
CA LEU A 52 -3.54 15.20 -1.31
C LEU A 52 -4.23 14.21 -2.26
N THR A 53 -4.71 14.70 -3.42
CA THR A 53 -5.35 13.85 -4.44
C THR A 53 -4.39 12.79 -4.97
N LEU A 54 -3.17 13.18 -5.31
CA LEU A 54 -2.12 12.26 -5.75
C LEU A 54 -1.78 11.23 -4.67
N ALA A 55 -1.66 11.66 -3.42
CA ALA A 55 -1.35 10.77 -2.30
C ALA A 55 -2.47 9.76 -2.05
N VAL A 56 -3.73 10.21 -2.03
CA VAL A 56 -4.90 9.33 -1.83
C VAL A 56 -5.01 8.32 -2.97
N THR A 57 -4.92 8.78 -4.23
CA THR A 57 -4.99 7.89 -5.40
C THR A 57 -3.89 6.85 -5.36
N SER A 58 -2.66 7.26 -5.08
CA SER A 58 -1.50 6.37 -5.01
C SER A 58 -1.58 5.40 -3.83
N PHE A 59 -2.12 5.84 -2.70
CA PHE A 59 -2.40 4.98 -1.55
C PHE A 59 -3.41 3.88 -1.90
N LEU A 60 -4.49 4.21 -2.61
CA LEU A 60 -5.48 3.23 -3.04
C LEU A 60 -4.88 2.22 -4.02
N LEU A 61 -4.07 2.67 -4.98
CA LEU A 61 -3.36 1.77 -5.90
C LEU A 61 -2.39 0.85 -5.15
N GLY A 62 -1.61 1.38 -4.21
CA GLY A 62 -0.73 0.60 -3.34
C GLY A 62 -1.49 -0.43 -2.49
N THR A 63 -2.68 -0.06 -2.00
CA THR A 63 -3.57 -0.96 -1.27
C THR A 63 -4.03 -2.11 -2.16
N ALA A 64 -4.47 -1.83 -3.39
CA ALA A 64 -4.88 -2.86 -4.34
C ALA A 64 -3.74 -3.84 -4.64
N VAL A 65 -2.51 -3.34 -4.83
CA VAL A 65 -1.31 -4.16 -5.01
C VAL A 65 -1.05 -5.04 -3.78
N GLY A 66 -1.11 -4.46 -2.58
CA GLY A 66 -0.95 -5.20 -1.33
C GLY A 66 -1.99 -6.31 -1.15
N VAL A 67 -3.25 -6.05 -1.51
CA VAL A 67 -4.34 -7.04 -1.48
C VAL A 67 -4.07 -8.18 -2.46
N ILE A 68 -3.58 -7.90 -3.67
CA ILE A 68 -3.18 -8.93 -4.64
C ILE A 68 -2.05 -9.80 -4.07
N GLY A 69 -1.04 -9.18 -3.46
CA GLY A 69 0.04 -9.90 -2.76
C GLY A 69 -0.48 -10.78 -1.62
N LEU A 70 -1.36 -10.25 -0.78
CA LEU A 70 -1.98 -10.99 0.33
C LEU A 70 -2.76 -12.21 -0.16
N ARG A 71 -3.59 -12.05 -1.21
CA ARG A 71 -4.34 -13.16 -1.80
C ARG A 71 -3.40 -14.24 -2.35
N GLY A 72 -2.28 -13.84 -2.96
CA GLY A 72 -1.21 -14.75 -3.40
C GLY A 72 -0.62 -15.55 -2.23
N VAL A 73 -0.21 -14.88 -1.15
CA VAL A 73 0.35 -15.52 0.05
C VAL A 73 -0.67 -16.48 0.68
N LEU A 74 -1.93 -16.08 0.81
CA LEU A 74 -2.99 -16.92 1.39
C LEU A 74 -3.27 -18.16 0.53
N ALA A 75 -3.27 -18.04 -0.80
CA ALA A 75 -3.45 -19.19 -1.70
C ALA A 75 -2.31 -20.21 -1.56
N LEU A 76 -1.07 -19.72 -1.44
CA LEU A 76 0.11 -20.57 -1.24
C LEU A 76 0.07 -21.30 0.11
N ARG A 77 -0.36 -20.63 1.19
CA ARG A 77 -0.51 -21.25 2.52
C ARG A 77 -1.56 -22.38 2.51
N ARG A 78 -2.64 -22.24 1.73
CA ARG A 78 -3.64 -23.30 1.58
C ARG A 78 -3.07 -24.51 0.84
N ALA A 79 -2.36 -24.30 -0.26
CA ALA A 79 -1.75 -25.38 -1.03
C ALA A 79 -0.71 -26.19 -0.22
N SER A 80 0.10 -25.52 0.60
CA SER A 80 1.07 -26.22 1.47
C SER A 80 0.41 -27.11 2.52
N ARG A 81 -0.75 -26.73 3.07
CA ARG A 81 -1.49 -27.56 4.06
C ARG A 81 -2.10 -28.82 3.44
N SER A 82 -2.56 -28.73 2.19
CA SER A 82 -3.15 -29.87 1.47
C SER A 82 -2.10 -30.92 1.06
N GLY A 83 -0.86 -30.51 0.80
CA GLY A 83 0.23 -31.44 0.47
C GLY A 83 0.68 -32.28 1.67
N ASP A 84 0.61 -31.72 2.88
CA ASP A 84 0.99 -32.39 4.12
C ASP A 84 -0.01 -33.48 4.54
N SER A 85 -1.26 -33.37 4.09
CA SER A 85 -2.34 -34.34 4.38
C SER A 85 -2.40 -35.52 3.40
N GLY A 86 -1.70 -35.45 2.27
CA GLY A 86 -1.67 -36.50 1.23
C GLY A 86 -0.44 -37.42 1.27
N GLY A 87 0.55 -37.15 2.12
CA GLY A 87 1.78 -37.95 2.25
C GLY A 87 1.78 -38.96 3.40
N ALA A 88 0.65 -39.12 4.09
CA ALA A 88 0.51 -40.01 5.26
C ALA A 88 -0.34 -41.26 4.99
N ALA A 89 -0.57 -41.62 3.72
CA ALA A 89 -1.24 -42.85 3.29
C ALA A 89 -0.28 -43.71 2.47
#